data_AF-A0A2G6L191-F1
#
_entry.id   AF-A0A2G6L191-F1
#
_cell.length_a   1.000
_cell.length_b   1.000
_cell.length_c   1.000
_cell.angle_alpha   90.00
_cell.angle_beta   90.00
_cell.angle_gamma   90.00
#
_symmetry.space_group_name_H-M   'P 1'
#
loop_
_entity.id
_entity.type
_entity.pdbx_description
1 polymer ?
#
loop_
_entity_poly.entity_id
_entity_poly.type
_entity_poly.pdbx_seq_one_letter_code
_entity_poly.pdbx_strand_id
1 'polypeptide(L)'
;MMKFKKLAGLSAGILAASLLGACGGSKSGVNTIDVDDVVRVLENNADIAYAAYSDSVTTAIALEAALKTFRENPTQANFDAAKIAWLVAREPYGQTEVYRFRNSPIDSTDYATENGPEGDINAWPLGEALIDAVVTGGDFGTDQIGVTEHSVAGIAVDEITVENHTNNNIIAQTDIEITSELLSNTATAEDERDVISGYHAIEFLLWGQDLKTADDTVTNGDDR
;
A
#
# COMPACT_ATOMS: atom_id res chain seq x y z
N MET A 1 -14.39 29.43 -2.27
CA MET A 1 -13.59 30.27 -3.19
C MET A 1 -12.32 30.68 -2.47
N MET A 2 -11.34 29.78 -2.41
CA MET A 2 -10.12 29.96 -1.61
C MET A 2 -8.99 30.43 -2.54
N LYS A 3 -8.43 31.61 -2.26
CA LYS A 3 -7.36 32.22 -3.06
C LYS A 3 -6.02 31.63 -2.62
N PHE A 4 -5.44 30.74 -3.41
CA PHE A 4 -4.07 30.28 -3.21
C PHE A 4 -3.09 31.39 -3.61
N LYS A 5 -2.34 31.90 -2.63
CA LYS A 5 -1.22 32.82 -2.83
C LYS A 5 0.06 31.98 -2.97
N LYS A 6 0.72 32.14 -4.12
CA LYS A 6 2.17 32.09 -4.36
C LYS A 6 2.98 31.06 -3.55
N LEU A 7 3.24 29.89 -4.14
CA LEU A 7 4.51 29.19 -3.95
C LEU A 7 5.39 29.47 -5.16
N ALA A 8 6.26 30.48 -5.02
CA ALA A 8 7.44 30.64 -5.87
C ALA A 8 8.62 30.05 -5.11
N GLY A 9 9.15 28.93 -5.58
CA GLY A 9 10.38 28.36 -5.05
C GLY A 9 10.36 26.85 -4.93
N LEU A 10 10.54 26.15 -6.05
CA LEU A 10 11.39 24.96 -6.08
C LEU A 10 11.88 24.77 -7.52
N SER A 11 13.06 25.33 -7.79
CA SER A 11 13.78 25.17 -9.05
C SER A 11 14.89 24.15 -8.82
N ALA A 12 14.69 22.89 -9.21
CA ALA A 12 15.75 21.94 -9.55
C ALA A 12 15.13 20.59 -9.93
N GLY A 13 15.51 20.03 -11.10
CA GLY A 13 15.27 18.60 -11.37
C GLY A 13 15.00 18.18 -12.81
N ILE A 14 16.02 18.30 -13.67
CA ILE A 14 16.34 17.40 -14.80
C ILE A 14 15.26 17.20 -15.90
N LEU A 15 15.45 17.91 -17.02
CA LEU A 15 14.96 17.50 -18.34
C LEU A 15 15.60 16.15 -18.72
N ALA A 16 14.85 15.05 -18.60
CA ALA A 16 15.10 13.84 -19.36
C ALA A 16 14.19 13.85 -20.59
N ALA A 17 14.67 14.44 -21.69
CA ALA A 17 13.97 14.43 -22.97
C ALA A 17 14.09 13.04 -23.62
N SER A 18 13.07 12.20 -23.47
CA SER A 18 12.89 11.01 -24.28
C SER A 18 12.48 11.42 -25.70
N LEU A 19 13.45 11.43 -26.61
CA LEU A 19 13.26 11.64 -28.04
C LEU A 19 12.50 10.45 -28.67
N LEU A 20 11.17 10.53 -28.71
CA LEU A 20 10.37 9.75 -29.65
C LEU A 20 10.43 10.43 -31.02
N GLY A 21 11.34 9.95 -31.86
CA GLY A 21 11.49 10.38 -33.25
C GLY A 21 10.32 9.93 -34.11
N ALA A 22 9.30 10.78 -34.22
CA ALA A 22 8.33 10.71 -35.31
C ALA A 22 8.94 11.38 -36.55
N CYS A 23 9.50 10.59 -37.47
CA CYS A 23 9.94 11.05 -38.77
C CYS A 23 8.73 11.48 -39.61
N GLY A 24 8.54 12.79 -39.80
CA GLY A 24 7.51 13.34 -40.66
C GLY A 24 7.68 14.83 -40.94
N GLY A 25 8.57 15.18 -41.88
CA GLY A 25 8.61 16.50 -42.52
C GLY A 25 9.47 17.55 -41.80
N SER A 26 10.64 17.83 -42.36
CA SER A 26 11.58 18.84 -41.92
C SER A 26 10.95 20.24 -41.83
N LYS A 27 10.81 20.75 -40.60
CA LYS A 27 10.95 22.18 -40.29
C LYS A 27 11.97 22.29 -39.17
N SER A 28 13.13 22.88 -39.47
CA SER A 28 14.09 23.32 -38.46
C SER A 28 13.50 24.51 -37.69
N GLY A 29 12.53 24.25 -36.82
CA GLY A 29 12.12 25.14 -35.76
C GLY A 29 12.85 24.72 -34.51
N VAL A 30 13.52 25.64 -33.83
CA VAL A 30 13.82 25.45 -32.42
C VAL A 30 12.48 25.16 -31.75
N ASN A 31 12.32 23.98 -31.14
CA ASN A 31 11.16 23.71 -30.29
C ASN A 31 11.32 24.59 -29.05
N THR A 32 10.90 25.85 -29.14
CA THR A 32 10.77 26.72 -27.98
C THR A 32 9.70 26.12 -27.09
N ILE A 33 10.11 25.66 -25.91
CA ILE A 33 9.20 25.25 -24.85
C ILE A 33 8.42 26.50 -24.43
N ASP A 34 7.10 26.45 -24.57
CA ASP A 34 6.21 27.48 -24.04
C ASP A 34 6.07 27.28 -22.54
N VAL A 35 6.56 28.25 -21.77
CA VAL A 35 6.56 28.19 -20.29
C VAL A 35 5.12 28.18 -19.74
N ASP A 36 4.18 28.85 -20.41
CA ASP A 36 2.78 28.89 -19.97
C ASP A 36 2.10 27.52 -20.15
N ASP A 37 2.42 26.82 -21.25
CA ASP A 37 1.96 25.44 -21.45
C ASP A 37 2.57 24.48 -20.41
N VAL A 38 3.84 24.64 -20.07
CA VAL A 38 4.49 23.84 -19.01
C VAL A 38 3.80 24.05 -17.66
N VAL A 39 3.51 25.29 -17.28
CA VAL A 39 2.79 25.60 -16.04
C VAL A 39 1.41 24.94 -16.04
N ARG A 40 0.66 25.03 -17.15
CA ARG A 40 -0.65 24.38 -17.29
C ARG A 40 -0.59 22.86 -17.12
N VAL A 41 0.44 22.20 -17.66
CA VAL A 41 0.63 20.76 -17.49
C VAL A 41 0.87 20.40 -16.02
N LEU A 42 1.69 21.18 -15.31
CA LEU A 42 1.97 20.97 -13.89
C LEU A 42 0.73 21.19 -13.02
N GLU A 43 -0.01 22.28 -13.25
CA GLU A 43 -1.25 22.57 -12.52
C GLU A 43 -2.29 21.47 -12.74
N ASN A 44 -2.52 21.06 -13.99
CA ASN A 44 -3.45 19.98 -14.29
C ASN A 44 -3.01 18.65 -13.67
N ASN A 45 -1.72 18.33 -13.64
CA ASN A 45 -1.23 17.12 -12.97
C ASN A 45 -1.46 17.18 -11.46
N ALA A 46 -1.25 18.33 -10.83
CA ALA A 46 -1.53 18.54 -9.41
C ALA A 46 -3.04 18.43 -9.09
N ASP A 47 -3.91 18.95 -9.96
CA ASP A 47 -5.37 18.82 -9.83
C ASP A 47 -5.82 17.34 -9.91
N ILE A 48 -5.25 16.56 -10.83
CA ILE A 48 -5.53 15.12 -10.93
C ILE A 48 -5.02 14.39 -9.68
N ALA A 49 -3.81 14.70 -9.21
CA ALA A 49 -3.26 14.08 -8.01
C ALA A 49 -4.15 14.36 -6.79
N TYR A 50 -4.56 15.61 -6.63
CA TYR A 50 -5.46 16.01 -5.55
C TYR A 50 -6.79 15.27 -5.61
N ALA A 51 -7.40 15.14 -6.81
CA ALA A 51 -8.63 14.40 -6.99
C ALA A 51 -8.47 12.91 -6.63
N ALA A 52 -7.43 12.25 -7.16
CA ALA A 52 -7.17 10.83 -6.90
C ALA A 52 -6.93 10.53 -5.41
N TYR A 53 -6.10 11.33 -4.73
CA TYR A 53 -5.88 11.18 -3.29
C TYR A 53 -7.13 11.52 -2.47
N SER A 54 -7.93 12.50 -2.89
CA SER A 54 -9.20 12.83 -2.20
C SER A 54 -10.21 11.69 -2.30
N ASP A 55 -10.32 11.05 -3.47
CA ASP A 55 -11.17 9.88 -3.67
C ASP A 55 -10.67 8.71 -2.82
N SER A 56 -9.34 8.47 -2.81
CA SER A 56 -8.73 7.42 -2.00
C SER A 56 -8.98 7.61 -0.49
N VAL A 57 -8.82 8.82 0.04
CA VAL A 57 -9.12 9.10 1.45
C VAL A 57 -10.61 8.91 1.75
N THR A 58 -11.48 9.37 0.85
CA THR A 58 -12.93 9.27 1.02
C THR A 58 -13.37 7.81 1.12
N THR A 59 -12.85 6.95 0.24
CA THR A 59 -13.20 5.52 0.24
C THR A 59 -12.52 4.76 1.38
N ALA A 60 -11.31 5.14 1.80
CA ALA A 60 -10.67 4.57 2.99
C ALA A 60 -11.47 4.85 4.28
N ILE A 61 -12.03 6.05 4.44
CA ILE A 61 -12.93 6.38 5.57
C ILE A 61 -14.21 5.52 5.52
N ALA A 62 -14.75 5.27 4.32
CA ALA A 62 -15.92 4.39 4.15
C ALA A 62 -15.59 2.93 4.50
N LEU A 63 -14.40 2.44 4.13
CA LEU A 63 -13.88 1.14 4.53
C LEU A 63 -13.76 1.02 6.06
N GLU A 64 -13.15 2.01 6.73
CA GLU A 64 -13.04 2.03 8.19
C GLU A 64 -14.43 1.89 8.85
N ALA A 65 -15.42 2.64 8.37
CA ALA A 65 -16.78 2.58 8.89
C ALA A 65 -17.45 1.20 8.67
N ALA A 66 -17.23 0.57 7.52
CA ALA A 66 -17.75 -0.77 7.22
C ALA A 66 -17.10 -1.83 8.11
N LEU A 67 -15.77 -1.79 8.28
CA LEU A 67 -15.03 -2.68 9.18
C LEU A 67 -15.48 -2.53 10.63
N LYS A 68 -15.66 -1.30 11.10
CA LYS A 68 -16.21 -1.02 12.44
C LYS A 68 -17.59 -1.62 12.62
N THR A 69 -18.47 -1.46 11.62
CA THR A 69 -19.83 -2.03 11.64
C THR A 69 -19.79 -3.56 11.69
N PHE A 70 -18.92 -4.19 10.89
CA PHE A 70 -18.75 -5.64 10.90
C PHE A 70 -18.23 -6.14 12.25
N ARG A 71 -17.21 -5.49 12.82
CA ARG A 71 -16.66 -5.82 14.14
C ARG A 71 -17.70 -5.72 15.25
N GLU A 72 -18.53 -4.67 15.24
CA GLU A 72 -19.56 -4.46 16.26
C GLU A 72 -20.78 -5.38 16.09
N ASN A 73 -21.05 -5.84 14.86
CA ASN A 73 -22.17 -6.73 14.54
C ASN A 73 -21.78 -7.74 13.45
N PRO A 74 -21.13 -8.87 13.82
CA PRO A 74 -20.54 -9.81 12.88
C PRO A 74 -21.61 -10.71 12.24
N THR A 75 -22.25 -10.18 11.19
CA THR A 75 -23.21 -10.89 10.35
C THR A 75 -22.64 -11.07 8.95
N GLN A 76 -23.11 -12.07 8.21
CA GLN A 76 -22.69 -12.28 6.82
C GLN A 76 -22.89 -11.01 5.96
N ALA A 77 -24.03 -10.32 6.13
CA ALA A 77 -24.31 -9.09 5.39
C ALA A 77 -23.28 -7.98 5.69
N ASN A 78 -22.84 -7.85 6.94
CA ASN A 78 -21.82 -6.86 7.30
C ASN A 78 -20.42 -7.28 6.86
N PHE A 79 -20.13 -8.60 6.84
CA PHE A 79 -18.89 -9.12 6.28
C PHE A 79 -18.79 -8.82 4.78
N ASP A 80 -19.85 -9.14 4.02
CA ASP A 80 -19.92 -8.84 2.59
C ASP A 80 -19.81 -7.33 2.33
N ALA A 81 -20.42 -6.49 3.18
CA ALA A 81 -20.31 -5.04 3.08
C ALA A 81 -18.87 -4.55 3.32
N ALA A 82 -18.13 -5.13 4.27
CA ALA A 82 -16.72 -4.82 4.50
C ALA A 82 -15.84 -5.21 3.30
N LYS A 83 -16.08 -6.39 2.72
CA LYS A 83 -15.39 -6.86 1.50
C LYS A 83 -15.63 -5.94 0.31
N ILE A 84 -16.88 -5.52 0.09
CA ILE A 84 -17.23 -4.55 -0.96
C ILE A 84 -16.55 -3.20 -0.70
N ALA A 85 -16.57 -2.71 0.53
CA ALA A 85 -15.93 -1.44 0.88
C ALA A 85 -14.41 -1.48 0.64
N TRP A 86 -13.77 -2.62 0.88
CA TRP A 86 -12.34 -2.80 0.62
C TRP A 86 -12.04 -2.70 -0.88
N LEU A 87 -12.81 -3.40 -1.72
CA LEU A 87 -12.67 -3.32 -3.18
C LEU A 87 -12.85 -1.89 -3.70
N VAL A 88 -13.85 -1.17 -3.17
CA VAL A 88 -14.10 0.23 -3.51
C VAL A 88 -12.97 1.15 -3.04
N ALA A 89 -12.34 0.85 -1.90
CA ALA A 89 -11.24 1.66 -1.38
C ALA A 89 -9.92 1.42 -2.12
N ARG A 90 -9.64 0.17 -2.53
CA ARG A 90 -8.39 -0.19 -3.21
C ARG A 90 -8.26 0.44 -4.59
N GLU A 91 -9.37 0.57 -5.33
CA GLU A 91 -9.39 1.09 -6.70
C GLU A 91 -8.86 2.53 -6.83
N PRO A 92 -9.39 3.55 -6.12
CA PRO A 92 -8.86 4.91 -6.21
C PRO A 92 -7.44 5.01 -5.63
N TYR A 93 -7.09 4.22 -4.61
CA TYR A 93 -5.70 4.18 -4.12
C TYR A 93 -4.74 3.69 -5.20
N GLY A 94 -5.08 2.63 -5.94
CA GLY A 94 -4.25 2.10 -7.01
C GLY A 94 -3.95 3.14 -8.11
N GLN A 95 -4.88 4.07 -8.36
CA GLN A 95 -4.63 5.17 -9.30
C GLN A 95 -3.59 6.18 -8.78
N THR A 96 -3.38 6.26 -7.47
CA THR A 96 -2.37 7.15 -6.87
C THR A 96 -0.95 6.61 -6.99
N GLU A 97 -0.77 5.32 -7.29
CA GLU A 97 0.56 4.69 -7.36
C GLU A 97 1.44 5.32 -8.45
N VAL A 98 0.86 5.97 -9.46
CA VAL A 98 1.60 6.75 -10.47
C VAL A 98 2.41 7.92 -9.89
N TYR A 99 2.08 8.36 -8.67
CA TYR A 99 2.74 9.44 -7.95
C TYR A 99 3.88 8.97 -7.04
N ARG A 100 4.09 7.66 -6.91
CA ARG A 100 5.24 7.08 -6.22
C ARG A 100 6.55 7.31 -6.97
N PHE A 101 7.65 7.21 -6.23
CA PHE A 101 9.02 7.35 -6.72
C PHE A 101 9.30 8.73 -7.33
N ARG A 102 8.63 9.75 -6.79
CA ARG A 102 8.77 11.16 -7.23
C ARG A 102 9.26 12.06 -6.10
N ASN A 103 9.74 11.47 -5.00
CA ASN A 103 9.95 12.14 -3.72
C ASN A 103 8.68 12.87 -3.27
N SER A 104 7.50 12.30 -3.51
CA SER A 104 6.24 12.95 -3.13
C SER A 104 5.90 12.63 -1.66
N PRO A 105 4.88 13.27 -1.05
CA PRO A 105 4.49 13.00 0.34
C PRO A 105 4.20 11.52 0.67
N ILE A 106 3.87 10.70 -0.33
CA ILE A 106 3.67 9.25 -0.13
C ILE A 106 5.01 8.51 0.04
N ASP A 107 6.07 9.00 -0.61
CA ASP A 107 7.41 8.40 -0.58
C ASP A 107 8.27 8.98 0.55
N SER A 108 8.06 10.27 0.88
CA SER A 108 8.96 11.03 1.74
C SER A 108 8.25 12.15 2.50
N THR A 109 8.55 12.29 3.78
CA THR A 109 8.06 13.40 4.62
C THR A 109 8.88 14.68 4.44
N ASP A 110 10.12 14.58 3.94
CA ASP A 110 11.07 15.69 3.79
C ASP A 110 11.60 15.87 2.36
N TYR A 111 11.05 15.11 1.40
CA TYR A 111 11.44 15.08 -0.02
C TYR A 111 12.89 14.59 -0.26
N ALA A 112 13.52 13.97 0.74
CA ALA A 112 14.91 13.52 0.70
C ALA A 112 15.11 12.08 1.20
N THR A 113 14.33 11.65 2.18
CA THR A 113 14.39 10.32 2.79
C THR A 113 13.18 9.49 2.41
N GLU A 114 13.36 8.19 2.16
CA GLU A 114 12.26 7.26 1.88
C GLU A 114 11.59 6.83 3.19
N ASN A 115 10.90 7.79 3.83
CA ASN A 115 10.22 7.63 5.11
C ASN A 115 8.74 8.04 5.05
N GLY A 116 8.18 8.10 3.84
CA GLY A 116 6.76 8.36 3.63
C GLY A 116 5.88 7.18 4.06
N PRO A 117 4.56 7.38 4.13
CA PRO A 117 3.62 6.40 4.67
C PRO A 117 3.30 5.24 3.72
N GLU A 118 3.90 5.18 2.52
CA GLU A 118 3.61 4.12 1.56
C GLU A 118 3.79 2.71 2.12
N GLY A 119 4.86 2.50 2.91
CA GLY A 119 5.17 1.22 3.54
C GLY A 119 4.01 0.72 4.41
N ASP A 120 3.42 1.62 5.21
CA ASP A 120 2.32 1.30 6.11
C ASP A 120 0.97 1.13 5.39
N ILE A 121 0.82 1.68 4.18
CA ILE A 121 -0.46 1.69 3.47
C ILE A 121 -0.60 0.51 2.50
N ASN A 122 0.46 0.16 1.77
CA ASN A 122 0.36 -0.70 0.59
C ASN A 122 1.59 -1.57 0.35
N ALA A 123 2.46 -1.76 1.33
CA ALA A 123 3.61 -2.64 1.15
C ALA A 123 3.21 -4.11 0.99
N TRP A 124 4.07 -4.83 0.26
CA TRP A 124 3.99 -6.24 -0.04
C TRP A 124 5.43 -6.78 -0.17
N PRO A 125 5.74 -8.01 0.28
CA PRO A 125 4.83 -9.01 0.82
C PRO A 125 4.41 -8.81 2.26
N LEU A 126 3.28 -9.41 2.60
CA LEU A 126 2.70 -9.38 3.94
C LEU A 126 3.35 -10.45 4.83
N GLY A 127 3.59 -10.11 6.09
CA GLY A 127 3.91 -11.07 7.14
C GLY A 127 2.67 -11.80 7.62
N GLU A 128 2.04 -12.62 6.76
CA GLU A 128 0.76 -13.29 7.06
C GLU A 128 0.78 -14.06 8.38
N ALA A 129 1.87 -14.81 8.63
CA ALA A 129 2.07 -15.58 9.86
C ALA A 129 2.24 -14.73 11.13
N LEU A 130 2.59 -13.44 10.99
CA LEU A 130 2.61 -12.48 12.11
C LEU A 130 1.19 -12.01 12.45
N ILE A 131 0.26 -12.02 11.49
CA ILE A 131 -1.13 -11.58 11.69
C ILE A 131 -2.00 -12.73 12.21
N ASP A 132 -2.06 -13.85 11.48
CA ASP A 132 -2.92 -15.00 11.78
C ASP A 132 -2.25 -16.34 11.41
N ALA A 133 -2.90 -17.45 11.75
CA ALA A 133 -2.45 -18.78 11.37
C ALA A 133 -2.50 -18.98 9.84
N VAL A 134 -1.37 -19.39 9.26
CA VAL A 134 -1.23 -19.73 7.84
C VAL A 134 -1.13 -21.24 7.61
N VAL A 135 -1.50 -21.70 6.42
CA VAL A 135 -1.18 -23.04 5.92
C VAL A 135 0.25 -23.05 5.36
N THR A 136 1.01 -24.08 5.71
CA THR A 136 2.41 -24.21 5.27
C THR A 136 2.52 -24.97 3.95
N GLY A 137 3.42 -24.53 3.05
CA GLY A 137 3.76 -25.23 1.81
C GLY A 137 3.01 -24.78 0.54
N GLY A 138 2.31 -23.64 0.57
CA GLY A 138 1.69 -22.96 -0.57
C GLY A 138 2.53 -21.78 -1.08
N ASP A 139 1.91 -20.60 -1.22
CA ASP A 139 2.55 -19.33 -1.61
C ASP A 139 3.42 -18.73 -0.48
N PHE A 140 3.11 -19.09 0.78
CA PHE A 140 3.98 -18.80 1.93
C PHE A 140 4.84 -20.02 2.25
N GLY A 141 6.13 -19.92 1.91
CA GLY A 141 7.11 -20.98 2.09
C GLY A 141 7.49 -21.19 3.55
N THR A 142 7.89 -22.42 3.91
CA THR A 142 8.41 -22.72 5.25
C THR A 142 9.68 -21.94 5.60
N ASP A 143 10.38 -21.43 4.60
CA ASP A 143 11.55 -20.55 4.71
C ASP A 143 11.19 -19.11 5.13
N GLN A 144 9.93 -18.69 4.96
CA GLN A 144 9.40 -17.42 5.46
C GLN A 144 8.84 -17.55 6.89
N ILE A 145 8.51 -18.79 7.31
CA ILE A 145 8.05 -19.12 8.66
C ILE A 145 9.25 -19.55 9.52
N GLY A 146 10.04 -18.59 9.99
CA GLY A 146 11.21 -18.91 10.82
C GLY A 146 12.34 -17.89 10.77
N VAL A 147 12.08 -16.66 10.32
CA VAL A 147 13.15 -15.67 10.29
C VAL A 147 13.08 -14.86 11.58
N THR A 148 14.10 -14.95 12.41
CA THR A 148 14.18 -14.16 13.66
C THR A 148 14.10 -12.65 13.39
N GLU A 149 14.50 -12.22 12.19
CA GLU A 149 14.38 -10.84 11.70
C GLU A 149 12.92 -10.36 11.59
N HIS A 150 11.98 -11.31 11.42
CA HIS A 150 10.53 -11.08 11.37
C HIS A 150 9.88 -10.98 12.76
N SER A 151 10.67 -11.03 13.85
CA SER A 151 10.14 -10.83 15.19
C SER A 151 9.75 -9.37 15.40
N VAL A 152 8.45 -9.10 15.50
CA VAL A 152 7.93 -7.76 15.78
C VAL A 152 7.90 -7.56 17.30
N ALA A 153 8.51 -6.48 17.77
CA ALA A 153 8.54 -6.14 19.20
C ALA A 153 7.12 -6.07 19.78
N GLY A 154 6.78 -7.03 20.66
CA GLY A 154 5.46 -7.14 21.28
C GLY A 154 4.72 -8.42 20.90
N ILE A 155 4.96 -8.97 19.70
CA ILE A 155 4.69 -10.39 19.38
C ILE A 155 5.78 -11.21 20.06
N ALA A 156 5.42 -12.35 20.66
CA ALA A 156 6.32 -13.05 21.58
C ALA A 156 7.73 -13.14 20.99
N VAL A 157 8.71 -12.85 21.84
CA VAL A 157 10.14 -12.59 21.53
C VAL A 157 10.89 -13.78 20.91
N ASP A 158 10.14 -14.82 20.52
CA ASP A 158 10.60 -16.04 19.90
C ASP A 158 10.23 -16.01 18.41
N GLU A 159 11.16 -16.45 17.58
CA GLU A 159 10.97 -16.67 16.14
C GLU A 159 9.64 -17.40 15.85
N ILE A 160 8.84 -16.85 14.92
CA ILE A 160 7.66 -17.55 14.41
C ILE A 160 8.15 -18.68 13.52
N THR A 161 7.87 -19.92 13.91
CA THR A 161 8.27 -21.14 13.22
C THR A 161 7.06 -21.91 12.71
N VAL A 162 7.29 -22.86 11.80
CA VAL A 162 6.30 -23.84 11.34
C VAL A 162 5.60 -24.58 12.49
N GLU A 163 6.22 -24.66 13.67
CA GLU A 163 5.65 -25.37 14.82
C GLU A 163 4.80 -24.47 15.74
N ASN A 164 5.04 -23.15 15.76
CA ASN A 164 4.41 -22.24 16.73
C ASN A 164 3.50 -21.17 16.10
N HIS A 165 3.51 -20.98 14.77
CA HIS A 165 2.80 -19.88 14.09
C HIS A 165 1.29 -19.82 14.38
N THR A 166 0.63 -20.94 14.71
CA THR A 166 -0.80 -20.95 15.04
C THR A 166 -1.13 -20.27 16.37
N ASN A 167 -0.15 -20.21 17.28
CA ASN A 167 -0.33 -19.63 18.61
C ASN A 167 0.57 -18.41 18.84
N ASN A 168 1.54 -18.14 17.97
CA ASN A 168 2.52 -17.08 18.12
C ASN A 168 2.33 -15.99 17.05
N ASN A 169 1.16 -15.32 17.05
CA ASN A 169 0.81 -14.25 16.12
C ASN A 169 -0.08 -13.20 16.84
N ILE A 170 -0.32 -12.04 16.22
CA ILE A 170 -1.06 -10.91 16.84
C ILE A 170 -2.47 -11.31 17.27
N ILE A 171 -3.18 -12.12 16.47
CA ILE A 171 -4.56 -12.50 16.77
C ILE A 171 -4.63 -13.54 17.91
N ALA A 172 -3.70 -14.49 17.93
CA ALA A 172 -3.64 -15.55 18.93
C ALA A 172 -3.13 -15.05 20.30
N GLN A 173 -2.24 -14.06 20.31
CA GLN A 173 -1.62 -13.50 21.51
C GLN A 173 -2.45 -12.34 22.09
N THR A 174 -3.47 -12.68 22.89
CA THR A 174 -4.46 -11.72 23.41
C THR A 174 -3.96 -10.72 24.46
N ASP A 175 -2.73 -10.88 24.96
CA ASP A 175 -2.07 -9.98 25.92
C ASP A 175 -1.25 -8.87 25.24
N ILE A 176 -1.12 -8.92 23.92
CA ILE A 176 -0.49 -7.87 23.12
C ILE A 176 -1.47 -6.73 22.90
N GLU A 177 -1.04 -5.51 23.23
CA GLU A 177 -1.77 -4.31 22.85
C GLU A 177 -1.43 -3.92 21.40
N ILE A 178 -2.44 -3.93 20.53
CA ILE A 178 -2.29 -3.49 19.14
C ILE A 178 -2.24 -1.96 19.11
N THR A 179 -1.04 -1.41 18.96
CA THR A 179 -0.78 0.04 18.89
C THR A 179 -0.32 0.46 17.50
N SER A 180 -0.42 1.75 17.20
CA SER A 180 0.13 2.29 15.95
C SER A 180 1.64 2.07 15.84
N GLU A 181 2.37 2.11 16.96
CA GLU A 181 3.82 1.82 17.00
C GLU A 181 4.12 0.36 16.65
N LEU A 182 3.34 -0.59 17.18
CA LEU A 182 3.46 -2.01 16.83
C LEU A 182 3.27 -2.23 15.33
N LEU A 183 2.26 -1.60 14.73
CA LEU A 183 1.94 -1.74 13.31
C LEU A 183 3.01 -1.08 12.41
N SER A 184 3.56 0.08 12.80
CA SER A 184 4.59 0.79 12.03
C SER A 184 5.99 0.16 12.11
N ASN A 185 6.28 -0.61 13.15
CA ASN A 185 7.58 -1.26 13.35
C ASN A 185 7.88 -2.38 12.33
N THR A 186 6.92 -2.68 11.45
CA THR A 186 7.00 -3.81 10.52
C THR A 186 7.37 -3.43 9.09
N ALA A 187 7.29 -2.14 8.76
CA ALA A 187 7.62 -1.64 7.43
C ALA A 187 9.14 -1.42 7.22
N THR A 188 9.99 -1.74 8.21
CA THR A 188 11.42 -1.37 8.22
C THR A 188 12.39 -2.56 8.16
N ALA A 189 11.92 -3.80 8.02
CA ALA A 189 12.79 -4.96 7.87
C ALA A 189 13.56 -4.90 6.54
N GLU A 190 14.84 -5.31 6.52
CA GLU A 190 15.70 -5.16 5.33
C GLU A 190 15.22 -5.98 4.12
N ASP A 191 14.33 -6.95 4.32
CA ASP A 191 13.75 -7.78 3.26
C ASP A 191 12.27 -7.48 2.95
N GLU A 192 11.70 -6.42 3.55
CA GLU A 192 10.33 -5.91 3.34
C GLU A 192 9.23 -6.97 3.57
N ARG A 193 9.50 -8.07 4.28
CA ARG A 193 8.57 -9.22 4.41
C ARG A 193 7.76 -9.25 5.71
N ASP A 194 7.79 -8.16 6.46
CA ASP A 194 7.20 -8.10 7.81
C ASP A 194 5.91 -7.32 7.91
N VAL A 195 5.44 -6.73 6.82
CA VAL A 195 4.31 -5.80 6.83
C VAL A 195 3.07 -6.48 7.44
N ILE A 196 2.48 -5.87 8.46
CA ILE A 196 1.25 -6.36 9.11
C ILE A 196 0.08 -5.37 9.05
N SER A 197 0.20 -4.32 8.24
CA SER A 197 -0.80 -3.25 8.14
C SER A 197 -1.11 -2.88 6.68
N GLY A 198 -1.99 -1.89 6.48
CA GLY A 198 -2.37 -1.42 5.14
C GLY A 198 -3.44 -2.26 4.44
N TYR A 199 -3.63 -2.00 3.15
CA TYR A 199 -4.68 -2.63 2.33
C TYR A 199 -4.54 -4.15 2.29
N HIS A 200 -3.33 -4.67 2.14
CA HIS A 200 -3.07 -6.10 2.03
C HIS A 200 -3.33 -6.85 3.34
N ALA A 201 -3.03 -6.26 4.50
CA ALA A 201 -3.40 -6.85 5.79
C ALA A 201 -4.92 -6.94 5.97
N ILE A 202 -5.66 -5.90 5.58
CA ILE A 202 -7.13 -5.91 5.64
C ILE A 202 -7.70 -6.94 4.66
N GLU A 203 -7.09 -7.09 3.48
CA GLU A 203 -7.47 -8.12 2.50
C GLU A 203 -7.31 -9.52 3.10
N PHE A 204 -6.15 -9.83 3.66
CA PHE A 204 -5.87 -11.10 4.31
C PHE A 204 -6.91 -11.41 5.40
N LEU A 205 -7.26 -10.43 6.25
CA LEU A 205 -8.28 -10.62 7.28
C LEU A 205 -9.71 -10.85 6.75
N LEU A 206 -10.03 -10.35 5.56
CA LEU A 206 -11.37 -10.41 4.96
C LEU A 206 -11.57 -11.60 4.01
N TRP A 207 -10.48 -12.19 3.52
CA TRP A 207 -10.55 -13.29 2.58
C TRP A 207 -9.76 -14.53 3.02
N GLY A 208 -8.79 -14.41 3.91
CA GLY A 208 -7.85 -15.48 4.25
C GLY A 208 -6.58 -15.45 3.41
N GLN A 209 -5.70 -16.40 3.70
CA GLN A 209 -4.45 -16.65 2.96
C GLN A 209 -4.75 -16.97 1.49
N ASP A 210 -3.91 -16.51 0.58
CA ASP A 210 -3.92 -17.00 -0.80
C ASP A 210 -3.22 -18.38 -0.86
N LEU A 211 -3.98 -19.45 -1.11
CA LEU A 211 -3.48 -20.83 -1.19
C LEU A 211 -3.24 -21.26 -2.64
N LYS A 212 -3.18 -20.31 -3.57
CA LYS A 212 -2.91 -20.59 -4.98
C LYS A 212 -1.66 -21.45 -5.15
N THR A 213 -1.78 -22.51 -5.96
CA THR A 213 -0.66 -23.38 -6.30
C THR A 213 0.00 -22.95 -7.61
N ALA A 214 1.22 -23.46 -7.88
CA ALA A 214 1.92 -23.20 -9.15
C ALA A 214 1.14 -23.70 -10.40
N ASP A 215 0.18 -24.61 -10.21
CA ASP A 215 -0.67 -25.16 -11.28
C ASP A 215 -1.90 -24.26 -11.58
N ASP A 216 -2.21 -23.30 -10.70
CA ASP A 216 -3.33 -22.40 -10.86
C ASP A 216 -2.96 -21.23 -11.78
N THR A 217 -3.66 -21.13 -12.92
CA THR A 217 -3.39 -20.09 -13.93
C THR A 217 -3.93 -18.71 -13.56
N VAL A 218 -4.84 -18.64 -12.58
CA VAL A 218 -5.46 -17.41 -12.08
C VAL A 218 -5.71 -17.55 -10.57
N THR A 219 -5.54 -16.46 -9.82
CA THR A 219 -6.15 -16.36 -8.50
C THR A 219 -7.65 -16.34 -8.68
N ASN A 220 -8.37 -17.23 -8.00
CA ASN A 220 -9.83 -17.20 -7.97
C ASN A 220 -10.23 -17.39 -6.52
N GLY A 221 -11.01 -16.49 -5.93
CA GLY A 221 -11.22 -16.46 -4.48
C GLY A 221 -11.84 -17.70 -3.81
N ASP A 222 -12.00 -18.82 -4.52
CA ASP A 222 -12.18 -20.16 -3.97
C ASP A 222 -10.85 -20.81 -3.52
N ASP A 223 -9.70 -20.19 -3.82
CA ASP A 223 -8.33 -20.57 -3.41
C ASP A 223 -7.89 -19.95 -2.07
N ARG A 224 -8.85 -19.51 -1.25
CA ARG A 224 -8.61 -18.86 0.05
C ARG A 224 -9.11 -19.71 1.22
#